data_AF-A0A2N2HF89-F1
#
_entry.id   AF-A0A2N2HF89-F1
#
_cell.length_a   1.000
_cell.length_b   1.000
_cell.length_c   1.000
_cell.angle_alpha   90.00
_cell.angle_beta   90.00
_cell.angle_gamma   90.00
#
_symmetry.space_group_name_H-M   'P 1'
#
loop_
_entity.id
_entity.type
_entity.pdbx_description
1 polymer ?
#
loop_
_entity_poly.entity_id
_entity_poly.type
_entity_poly.pdbx_seq_one_letter_code
_entity_poly.pdbx_strand_id
1 'polypeptide(L)'
;EFAARLGLPLSPSNNLSLALGSEEVTLHDLVSVYASLASGGSRPQSRTILRVYDRKRQTWTETPAAALPVLSPAAAFVTTQMLKDVLTYGTAKTLKSFSRQWPAAGKTGTTDDYRDAWFIGYTPQIITGVWVGYDKPRPGGRDFTGGAICAPVWGRFMRGALAGKPVFDFPKPDTVVSVLIDPTTNELATPLCPVQREEFYIKDTQPTKPCEKHGVPDLEPVEPEPEREPEPEPAPPLPQ
;
A
#
# COMPACT_ATOMS: atom_id res chain seq x y z
N GLU A 1 14.55 -7.10 14.43
CA GLU A 1 13.27 -7.55 15.04
C GLU A 1 12.06 -7.36 14.11
N PHE A 2 11.73 -6.14 13.70
CA PHE A 2 10.56 -5.86 12.82
C PHE A 2 10.53 -6.71 11.54
N ALA A 3 11.64 -6.79 10.81
CA ALA A 3 11.75 -7.61 9.60
C ALA A 3 11.53 -9.11 9.86
N ALA A 4 11.97 -9.62 11.02
CA ALA A 4 11.74 -11.01 11.41
C ALA A 4 10.26 -11.28 11.72
N ARG A 5 9.56 -10.32 12.35
CA ARG A 5 8.09 -10.39 12.53
C ARG A 5 7.35 -10.42 11.20
N LEU A 6 7.86 -9.71 10.19
CA LEU A 6 7.36 -9.77 8.80
C LEU A 6 7.73 -11.06 8.07
N GLY A 7 8.69 -11.84 8.57
CA GLY A 7 9.10 -13.14 8.03
C GLY A 7 10.31 -13.12 7.13
N LEU A 8 11.07 -12.04 7.11
CA LEU A 8 12.30 -12.01 6.36
C LEU A 8 13.38 -12.80 7.13
N PRO A 9 14.07 -13.75 6.48
CA PRO A 9 15.12 -14.56 7.09
C PRO A 9 16.45 -13.77 7.14
N LEU A 10 16.45 -12.59 7.75
CA LEU A 10 17.62 -11.71 7.78
C LEU A 10 18.60 -12.12 8.87
N SER A 11 19.90 -11.99 8.57
CA SER A 11 20.95 -12.12 9.58
C SER A 11 20.81 -11.01 10.66
N PRO A 12 21.14 -11.27 11.94
CA PRO A 12 21.15 -10.27 13.00
C PRO A 12 22.20 -9.16 12.84
N SER A 13 23.00 -9.16 11.77
CA SER A 13 24.01 -8.14 11.52
C SER A 13 23.37 -6.76 11.41
N ASN A 14 23.55 -5.93 12.44
CA ASN A 14 23.13 -4.53 12.47
C ASN A 14 24.03 -3.66 11.57
N ASN A 15 24.01 -3.90 10.25
CA ASN A 15 24.65 -3.01 9.28
C ASN A 15 23.65 -1.93 8.83
N LEU A 16 24.14 -0.70 8.62
CA LEU A 16 23.31 0.42 8.15
C LEU A 16 22.79 0.19 6.71
N SER A 17 23.50 -0.63 5.94
CA SER A 17 23.15 -1.01 4.57
C SER A 17 21.93 -1.92 4.47
N LEU A 18 21.44 -2.48 5.58
CA LEU A 18 20.26 -3.34 5.57
C LEU A 18 19.04 -2.64 4.97
N ALA A 19 18.87 -1.34 5.28
CA ALA A 19 17.78 -0.53 4.73
C ALA A 19 17.88 -0.34 3.20
N LEU A 20 19.05 -0.58 2.62
CA LEU A 20 19.33 -0.52 1.18
C LEU A 20 19.32 -1.90 0.50
N GLY A 21 19.13 -2.98 1.25
CA GLY A 21 19.01 -4.34 0.70
C GLY A 21 20.32 -5.13 0.62
N SER A 22 21.22 -4.99 1.59
CA SER A 22 22.49 -5.74 1.63
C SER A 22 22.38 -7.22 2.01
N GLU A 23 21.18 -7.70 2.33
CA GLU A 23 20.92 -9.11 2.67
C GLU A 23 20.12 -9.79 1.56
N GLU A 24 20.45 -11.05 1.30
CA GLU A 24 19.77 -11.85 0.29
C GLU A 24 18.44 -12.39 0.81
N VAL A 25 17.42 -12.33 -0.03
CA VAL A 25 16.08 -12.84 0.25
C VAL A 25 15.52 -13.47 -1.02
N THR A 26 14.63 -14.45 -0.87
CA THR A 26 13.97 -15.02 -2.03
C THR A 26 12.85 -14.10 -2.53
N LEU A 27 12.48 -14.24 -3.80
CA LEU A 27 11.29 -13.58 -4.33
C LEU A 27 10.03 -13.93 -3.53
N HIS A 28 9.95 -15.15 -3.02
CA HIS A 28 8.84 -15.60 -2.19
C HIS A 28 8.76 -14.86 -0.86
N ASP A 29 9.90 -14.61 -0.21
CA ASP A 29 9.96 -13.90 1.07
C ASP A 29 9.46 -12.46 0.90
N LEU A 30 9.93 -11.76 -0.15
CA LEU A 30 9.49 -10.39 -0.44
C LEU A 30 8.02 -10.32 -0.79
N VAL A 31 7.51 -11.22 -1.64
CA VAL A 31 6.08 -11.25 -1.97
C VAL A 31 5.24 -11.50 -0.72
N SER A 32 5.66 -12.41 0.16
CA SER A 32 4.94 -12.71 1.40
C SER A 32 4.91 -11.51 2.35
N VAL A 33 5.99 -10.75 2.43
CA VAL A 33 6.06 -9.54 3.26
C VAL A 33 5.19 -8.41 2.71
N TYR A 34 5.27 -8.15 1.39
CA TYR A 34 4.41 -7.14 0.76
C TYR A 34 2.93 -7.55 0.77
N ALA A 35 2.61 -8.85 0.83
CA ALA A 35 1.24 -9.32 0.98
C ALA A 35 0.60 -8.82 2.29
N SER A 36 1.41 -8.58 3.33
CA SER A 36 0.98 -7.93 4.57
C SER A 36 0.42 -6.54 4.32
N LEU A 37 1.04 -5.75 3.43
CA LEU A 37 0.56 -4.41 3.08
C LEU A 37 -0.74 -4.50 2.27
N ALA A 38 -0.78 -5.39 1.28
CA ALA A 38 -1.97 -5.61 0.46
C ALA A 38 -3.19 -6.09 1.28
N SER A 39 -2.95 -6.81 2.37
CA SER A 39 -3.98 -7.41 3.24
C SER A 39 -4.25 -6.58 4.51
N GLY A 40 -3.98 -5.27 4.49
CA GLY A 40 -4.31 -4.37 5.60
C GLY A 40 -3.53 -4.63 6.90
N GLY A 41 -2.34 -5.20 6.79
CA GLY A 41 -1.41 -5.46 7.90
C GLY A 41 -1.35 -6.90 8.39
N SER A 42 -2.18 -7.79 7.82
CA SER A 42 -2.13 -9.22 8.11
C SER A 42 -1.27 -9.97 7.09
N ARG A 43 -0.27 -10.72 7.54
CA ARG A 43 0.54 -11.57 6.66
C ARG A 43 -0.15 -12.90 6.42
N PRO A 44 -0.65 -13.19 5.20
CA PRO A 44 -1.22 -14.49 4.90
C PRO A 44 -0.14 -15.57 4.87
N GLN A 45 -0.45 -16.78 5.35
CA GLN A 45 0.40 -17.94 5.15
C GLN A 45 0.24 -18.46 3.72
N SER A 46 1.34 -18.54 2.98
CA SER A 46 1.34 -19.11 1.63
C SER A 46 0.95 -20.59 1.66
N ARG A 47 0.09 -21.00 0.72
CA ARG A 47 -0.38 -22.38 0.58
C ARG A 47 -0.37 -22.78 -0.90
N THR A 48 0.43 -23.79 -1.23
CA THR A 48 0.46 -24.38 -2.58
C THR A 48 -0.53 -25.53 -2.71
N ILE A 49 -0.69 -26.33 -1.66
CA ILE A 49 -1.64 -27.45 -1.59
C ILE A 49 -2.76 -27.05 -0.64
N LEU A 50 -4.00 -27.01 -1.13
CA LEU A 50 -5.16 -26.66 -0.30
C LEU A 50 -5.79 -27.88 0.36
N ARG A 51 -5.99 -28.95 -0.42
CA ARG A 51 -6.58 -30.21 0.03
C ARG A 51 -6.00 -31.39 -0.74
N VAL A 52 -5.86 -32.52 -0.06
CA VAL A 52 -5.54 -33.82 -0.67
C VAL A 52 -6.74 -34.73 -0.44
N TYR A 53 -7.21 -35.40 -1.48
CA TYR A 53 -8.33 -36.34 -1.41
C TYR A 53 -7.85 -37.78 -1.59
N ASP A 54 -8.50 -38.73 -0.92
CA ASP A 54 -8.27 -40.15 -1.12
C ASP A 54 -8.97 -40.68 -2.39
N ARG A 55 -8.82 -41.99 -2.68
CA ARG A 55 -9.47 -42.64 -3.83
C ARG A 55 -11.01 -42.59 -3.77
N LYS A 56 -11.60 -42.40 -2.59
CA LYS A 56 -13.04 -42.27 -2.38
C LYS A 56 -13.51 -40.81 -2.42
N ARG A 57 -12.62 -39.86 -2.76
CA ARG A 57 -12.84 -38.40 -2.76
C ARG A 57 -13.14 -37.83 -1.37
N GLN A 58 -12.74 -38.51 -0.30
CA GLN A 58 -12.78 -37.96 1.05
C GLN A 58 -11.53 -37.13 1.30
N THR A 59 -11.67 -35.99 1.99
CA THR A 59 -10.52 -35.14 2.34
C THR A 59 -9.60 -35.91 3.28
N TRP A 60 -8.39 -36.21 2.82
CA TRP A 60 -7.36 -36.80 3.65
C TRP A 60 -6.67 -35.73 4.48
N THR A 61 -6.30 -34.61 3.85
CA THR A 61 -5.65 -33.47 4.49
C THR A 61 -6.20 -32.17 3.94
N GLU A 62 -6.43 -31.19 4.81
CA GLU A 62 -6.78 -29.82 4.45
C GLU A 62 -5.81 -28.84 5.12
N THR A 63 -5.35 -27.85 4.37
CA THR A 63 -4.52 -26.76 4.90
C THR A 63 -5.41 -25.52 5.04
N PRO A 64 -5.89 -25.18 6.25
CA PRO A 64 -6.81 -24.05 6.44
C PRO A 64 -6.12 -22.71 6.13
N ALA A 65 -6.93 -21.69 5.85
CA ALA A 65 -6.39 -20.34 5.65
C ALA A 65 -5.93 -19.79 7.00
N ALA A 66 -4.73 -19.23 7.04
CA ALA A 66 -4.17 -18.59 8.22
C ALA A 66 -3.54 -17.26 7.83
N ALA A 67 -3.69 -16.26 8.69
CA ALA A 67 -3.06 -14.96 8.54
C ALA A 67 -2.65 -14.44 9.93
N LEU A 68 -1.48 -13.80 10.00
CA LEU A 68 -0.92 -13.28 11.25
C LEU A 68 -0.92 -11.75 11.20
N PRO A 69 -1.47 -11.05 12.21
CA PRO A 69 -1.36 -9.59 12.27
C PRO A 69 0.09 -9.20 12.54
N VAL A 70 0.70 -8.48 11.59
CA VAL A 70 2.12 -8.07 11.66
C VAL A 70 2.30 -6.56 11.62
N LEU A 71 1.33 -5.82 11.08
CA LEU A 71 1.28 -4.35 11.04
C LEU A 71 -0.09 -3.85 11.51
N SER A 72 -0.15 -2.61 11.99
CA SER A 72 -1.44 -1.95 12.17
C SER A 72 -2.09 -1.65 10.81
N PRO A 73 -3.44 -1.68 10.71
CA PRO A 73 -4.13 -1.30 9.48
C PRO A 73 -3.77 0.11 9.00
N ALA A 74 -3.63 1.07 9.91
CA ALA A 74 -3.23 2.43 9.59
C ALA A 74 -1.85 2.51 8.94
N ALA A 75 -0.85 1.82 9.50
CA ALA A 75 0.50 1.78 8.93
C ALA A 75 0.52 1.12 7.55
N ALA A 76 -0.21 0.01 7.38
CA ALA A 76 -0.33 -0.68 6.10
C ALA A 76 -1.01 0.22 5.04
N PHE A 77 -2.07 0.94 5.41
CA PHE A 77 -2.79 1.84 4.52
C PHE A 77 -1.93 3.04 4.11
N VAL A 78 -1.34 3.77 5.06
CA VAL A 78 -0.50 4.95 4.77
C VAL A 78 0.70 4.56 3.91
N THR A 79 1.37 3.44 4.24
CA THR A 79 2.46 2.90 3.41
C THR A 79 1.96 2.55 2.00
N THR A 80 0.76 1.99 1.87
CA THR A 80 0.18 1.69 0.56
C THR A 80 -0.08 2.96 -0.26
N GLN A 81 -0.53 4.06 0.35
CA GLN A 81 -0.69 5.34 -0.35
C GLN A 81 0.65 5.84 -0.89
N MET A 82 1.71 5.81 -0.07
CA MET A 82 3.07 6.14 -0.52
C MET A 82 3.54 5.25 -1.68
N LEU A 83 3.18 3.96 -1.65
CA LEU A 83 3.53 3.02 -2.71
C LEU A 83 2.68 3.18 -3.99
N LYS A 84 1.49 3.79 -3.92
CA LYS A 84 0.73 4.22 -5.12
C LYS A 84 1.47 5.33 -5.88
N ASP A 85 2.16 6.22 -5.16
CA ASP A 85 2.93 7.30 -5.77
C ASP A 85 4.15 6.81 -6.55
N VAL A 86 4.73 5.67 -6.18
CA VAL A 86 5.81 5.03 -6.95
C VAL A 86 5.37 4.74 -8.40
N LEU A 87 4.10 4.37 -8.61
CA LEU A 87 3.53 4.10 -9.94
C LEU A 87 3.07 5.37 -10.66
N THR A 88 2.82 6.47 -9.93
CA THR A 88 2.20 7.69 -10.48
C THR A 88 3.23 8.79 -10.79
N TYR A 89 4.19 8.99 -9.89
CA TYR A 89 5.23 10.01 -9.97
C TYR A 89 6.64 9.45 -9.78
N GLY A 90 6.78 8.25 -9.22
CA GLY A 90 8.07 7.65 -8.87
C GLY A 90 8.70 6.75 -9.93
N THR A 91 9.49 5.79 -9.44
CA THR A 91 10.38 4.94 -10.25
C THR A 91 9.65 3.94 -11.15
N ALA A 92 8.37 3.66 -10.90
CA ALA A 92 7.53 2.78 -11.71
C ALA A 92 6.47 3.56 -12.52
N LYS A 93 6.73 4.84 -12.85
CA LYS A 93 5.81 5.71 -13.62
C LYS A 93 5.34 5.16 -14.97
N THR A 94 6.02 4.16 -15.51
CA THR A 94 5.58 3.40 -16.70
C THR A 94 4.23 2.70 -16.47
N LEU A 95 3.84 2.48 -15.20
CA LEU A 95 2.56 1.91 -14.79
C LEU A 95 1.48 2.94 -14.48
N LYS A 96 1.71 4.24 -14.71
CA LYS A 96 0.72 5.30 -14.42
C LYS A 96 -0.63 5.10 -15.13
N SER A 97 -0.62 4.61 -16.36
CA SER A 97 -1.86 4.31 -17.09
C SER A 97 -2.59 3.09 -16.53
N PHE A 98 -1.84 2.11 -16.02
CA PHE A 98 -2.38 0.94 -15.33
C PHE A 98 -3.04 1.35 -14.00
N SER A 99 -2.36 2.15 -13.18
CA SER A 99 -2.86 2.54 -11.85
C SER A 99 -4.12 3.41 -11.89
N ARG A 100 -4.40 4.07 -13.03
CA ARG A 100 -5.66 4.79 -13.30
C ARG A 100 -6.85 3.86 -13.55
N GLN A 101 -6.61 2.63 -14.02
CA GLN A 101 -7.66 1.64 -14.29
C GLN A 101 -7.88 0.71 -13.10
N TRP A 102 -6.79 0.32 -12.45
CA TRP A 102 -6.80 -0.53 -11.25
C TRP A 102 -5.96 0.11 -10.15
N PRO A 103 -6.54 0.46 -9.00
CA PRO A 103 -5.77 0.92 -7.85
C PRO A 103 -4.68 -0.09 -7.50
N ALA A 104 -3.43 0.38 -7.54
CA ALA A 104 -2.26 -0.45 -7.39
C ALA A 104 -1.11 0.29 -6.72
N ALA A 105 -0.34 -0.45 -5.94
CA ALA A 105 0.82 0.02 -5.20
C ALA A 105 2.00 -0.91 -5.49
N GLY A 106 3.22 -0.41 -5.36
CA GLY A 106 4.39 -1.26 -5.54
C GLY A 106 5.71 -0.53 -5.38
N LYS A 107 6.79 -1.30 -5.38
CA LYS A 107 8.14 -0.78 -5.19
C LYS A 107 9.12 -1.42 -6.17
N THR A 108 9.98 -0.59 -6.74
CA THR A 108 11.14 -1.04 -7.50
C THR A 108 12.31 -1.36 -6.58
N GLY A 109 13.07 -2.40 -6.91
CA GLY A 109 14.39 -2.69 -6.37
C GLY A 109 15.40 -2.80 -7.50
N THR A 110 16.63 -2.34 -7.27
CA THR A 110 17.75 -2.47 -8.22
C THR A 110 19.02 -2.56 -7.40
N THR A 111 19.77 -3.65 -7.55
CA THR A 111 21.03 -3.85 -6.82
C THR A 111 22.19 -3.13 -7.50
N ASP A 112 23.30 -3.01 -6.78
CA ASP A 112 24.53 -2.42 -7.30
C ASP A 112 24.99 -3.10 -8.61
N ASP A 113 25.66 -2.33 -9.46
CA ASP A 113 26.08 -2.73 -10.81
C ASP A 113 24.95 -3.27 -11.71
N TYR A 114 23.68 -3.00 -11.37
CA TYR A 114 22.52 -3.47 -12.11
C TYR A 114 22.50 -4.99 -12.27
N ARG A 115 22.80 -5.72 -11.19
CA ARG A 115 22.82 -7.21 -11.19
C ARG A 115 21.42 -7.80 -11.11
N ASP A 116 20.55 -7.18 -10.34
CA ASP A 116 19.18 -7.62 -10.10
C ASP A 116 18.20 -6.48 -10.28
N ALA A 117 17.14 -6.75 -11.02
CA ALA A 117 15.98 -5.89 -11.14
C ALA A 117 14.80 -6.54 -10.44
N TRP A 118 14.09 -5.76 -9.61
CA TRP A 118 12.92 -6.23 -8.87
C TRP A 118 11.75 -5.27 -9.03
N PHE A 119 10.55 -5.81 -9.09
CA PHE A 119 9.33 -5.06 -8.84
C PHE A 119 8.34 -5.92 -8.07
N ILE A 120 7.96 -5.47 -6.87
CA ILE A 120 6.88 -6.08 -6.10
C ILE A 120 5.71 -5.12 -6.13
N GLY A 121 4.60 -5.54 -6.72
CA GLY A 121 3.41 -4.72 -6.88
C GLY A 121 2.14 -5.49 -6.55
N TYR A 122 1.12 -4.78 -6.10
CA TYR A 122 -0.15 -5.35 -5.68
C TYR A 122 -1.33 -4.43 -5.95
N THR A 123 -2.48 -5.07 -6.11
CA THR A 123 -3.83 -4.51 -6.01
C THR A 123 -4.48 -5.06 -4.73
N PRO A 124 -5.68 -4.60 -4.33
CA PRO A 124 -6.39 -5.22 -3.19
C PRO A 124 -6.66 -6.72 -3.33
N GLN A 125 -6.59 -7.27 -4.55
CA GLN A 125 -6.94 -8.67 -4.83
C GLN A 125 -5.73 -9.58 -5.11
N ILE A 126 -4.67 -9.02 -5.70
CA ILE A 126 -3.54 -9.81 -6.23
C ILE A 126 -2.25 -9.06 -5.95
N ILE A 127 -1.28 -9.77 -5.38
CA ILE A 127 0.12 -9.37 -5.29
C ILE A 127 0.95 -10.18 -6.30
N THR A 128 1.94 -9.55 -6.91
CA THR A 128 2.88 -10.20 -7.81
C THR A 128 4.26 -9.60 -7.67
N GLY A 129 5.27 -10.45 -7.56
CA GLY A 129 6.66 -10.07 -7.60
C GLY A 129 7.28 -10.50 -8.93
N VAL A 130 8.12 -9.63 -9.50
CA VAL A 130 8.91 -9.90 -10.70
C VAL A 130 10.37 -9.63 -10.35
N TRP A 131 11.21 -10.63 -10.58
CA TRP A 131 12.67 -10.52 -10.53
C TRP A 131 13.24 -10.84 -11.90
N VAL A 132 14.25 -10.09 -12.30
CA VAL A 132 15.07 -10.39 -13.47
C VAL A 132 16.54 -10.23 -13.07
N GLY A 133 17.32 -11.27 -13.33
CA GLY A 133 18.75 -11.36 -13.03
C GLY A 133 19.38 -12.49 -13.83
N TYR A 134 20.65 -12.76 -13.57
CA TYR A 134 21.37 -13.88 -14.16
C TYR A 134 21.70 -14.92 -13.10
N ASP A 135 21.51 -16.21 -13.42
CA ASP A 135 21.85 -17.33 -12.52
C ASP A 135 23.31 -17.28 -12.03
N LYS A 136 24.21 -16.79 -12.90
CA LYS A 136 25.56 -16.38 -12.53
C LYS A 136 25.59 -14.85 -12.46
N PRO A 137 25.69 -14.24 -11.27
CA PRO A 137 25.58 -12.80 -11.10
C PRO A 137 26.54 -12.03 -12.01
N ARG A 138 25.98 -11.16 -12.84
CA ARG A 138 26.73 -10.27 -13.73
C ARG A 138 25.91 -9.01 -14.01
N PRO A 139 26.56 -7.87 -14.32
CA PRO A 139 25.86 -6.65 -14.69
C PRO A 139 24.93 -6.86 -15.90
N GLY A 140 23.70 -6.35 -15.81
CA GLY A 140 22.74 -6.31 -16.92
C GLY A 140 22.83 -5.04 -17.78
N GLY A 141 23.61 -4.04 -17.34
CA GLY A 141 23.74 -2.74 -18.00
C GLY A 141 22.82 -1.67 -17.41
N ARG A 142 23.00 -0.41 -17.84
CA ARG A 142 22.38 0.78 -17.21
C ARG A 142 20.85 0.76 -17.18
N ASP A 143 20.21 0.09 -18.13
CA ASP A 143 18.74 -0.01 -18.20
C ASP A 143 18.18 -1.24 -17.46
N PHE A 144 19.05 -2.03 -16.83
CA PHE A 144 18.66 -3.22 -16.08
C PHE A 144 18.17 -2.86 -14.67
N THR A 145 17.00 -2.20 -14.64
CA THR A 145 16.39 -1.68 -13.41
C THR A 145 14.98 -2.24 -13.21
N GLY A 146 14.52 -2.23 -11.96
CA GLY A 146 13.17 -2.66 -11.60
C GLY A 146 12.07 -1.85 -12.29
N GLY A 147 12.30 -0.56 -12.52
CA GLY A 147 11.33 0.32 -13.19
C GLY A 147 11.28 0.17 -14.71
N ALA A 148 12.42 -0.14 -15.34
CA ALA A 148 12.52 -0.28 -16.79
C ALA A 148 12.18 -1.70 -17.28
N ILE A 149 12.49 -2.74 -16.50
CA ILE A 149 12.29 -4.14 -16.89
C ILE A 149 11.11 -4.76 -16.14
N CYS A 150 11.18 -4.83 -14.81
CA CYS A 150 10.23 -5.62 -14.02
C CYS A 150 8.84 -5.00 -13.97
N ALA A 151 8.74 -3.67 -13.82
CA ALA A 151 7.45 -2.99 -13.76
C ALA A 151 6.61 -3.17 -15.05
N PRO A 152 7.15 -3.00 -16.28
CA PRO A 152 6.39 -3.32 -17.51
C PRO A 152 5.95 -4.78 -17.62
N VAL A 153 6.80 -5.74 -17.22
CA VAL A 153 6.46 -7.17 -17.19
C VAL A 153 5.29 -7.41 -16.23
N TRP A 154 5.37 -6.87 -15.02
CA TRP A 154 4.31 -6.91 -14.02
C TRP A 154 3.00 -6.32 -14.57
N GLY A 155 3.04 -5.15 -15.19
CA GLY A 155 1.85 -4.51 -15.74
C GLY A 155 1.20 -5.29 -16.88
N ARG A 156 1.99 -5.99 -17.70
CA ARG A 156 1.46 -6.89 -18.74
C ARG A 156 0.76 -8.10 -18.11
N PHE A 157 1.38 -8.75 -17.13
CA PHE A 157 0.79 -9.88 -16.41
C PHE A 157 -0.52 -9.48 -15.72
N MET A 158 -0.50 -8.38 -14.96
CA MET A 158 -1.65 -7.94 -14.17
C MET A 158 -2.85 -7.53 -15.01
N ARG A 159 -2.64 -6.96 -16.21
CA ARG A 159 -3.73 -6.70 -17.17
C ARG A 159 -4.49 -7.97 -17.53
N GLY A 160 -3.78 -9.07 -17.76
CA GLY A 160 -4.42 -10.37 -18.00
C GLY A 160 -5.07 -10.93 -16.73
N ALA A 161 -4.38 -10.85 -15.60
CA ALA A 161 -4.86 -11.40 -14.33
C ALA A 161 -6.11 -10.69 -13.79
N LEU A 162 -6.30 -9.41 -14.08
CA LEU A 162 -7.42 -8.58 -13.63
C LEU A 162 -8.53 -8.42 -14.68
N ALA A 163 -8.34 -8.93 -15.90
CA ALA A 163 -9.35 -8.83 -16.95
C ALA A 163 -10.69 -9.44 -16.49
N GLY A 164 -11.76 -8.65 -16.58
CA GLY A 164 -13.11 -9.07 -16.19
C GLY A 164 -13.34 -9.19 -14.67
N LYS A 165 -12.37 -8.80 -13.83
CA LYS A 165 -12.55 -8.76 -12.36
C LYS A 165 -13.07 -7.39 -11.92
N PRO A 166 -13.87 -7.32 -10.84
CA PRO A 166 -14.26 -6.05 -10.25
C PRO A 166 -13.03 -5.26 -9.78
N VAL A 167 -13.09 -3.94 -9.91
CA VAL A 167 -12.05 -3.02 -9.46
C VAL A 167 -12.35 -2.61 -8.01
N PHE A 168 -11.37 -2.78 -7.12
CA PHE A 168 -11.43 -2.32 -5.74
C PHE A 168 -10.34 -1.30 -5.47
N ASP A 169 -10.57 -0.37 -4.54
CA ASP A 169 -9.52 0.43 -3.91
C ASP A 169 -9.16 -0.15 -2.54
N PHE A 170 -8.06 0.33 -1.97
CA PHE A 170 -7.61 -0.05 -0.64
C PHE A 170 -8.54 0.57 0.42
N PRO A 171 -9.16 -0.23 1.30
CA PRO A 171 -10.08 0.31 2.30
C PRO A 171 -9.34 1.18 3.31
N LYS A 172 -9.80 2.42 3.52
CA LYS A 172 -9.26 3.33 4.54
C LYS A 172 -9.73 2.89 5.93
N PRO A 173 -8.82 2.57 6.87
CA PRO A 173 -9.19 2.27 8.25
C PRO A 173 -9.68 3.53 9.00
N ASP A 174 -10.57 3.37 9.99
CA ASP A 174 -11.05 4.47 10.86
C ASP A 174 -9.93 5.11 11.70
N THR A 175 -8.80 4.41 11.83
CA THR A 175 -7.57 4.89 12.47
C THR A 175 -6.70 5.77 11.56
N VAL A 176 -7.21 6.13 10.37
CA VAL A 176 -6.57 7.03 9.41
C VAL A 176 -7.45 8.25 9.14
N VAL A 177 -6.86 9.43 9.30
CA VAL A 177 -7.47 10.70 8.91
C VAL A 177 -6.86 11.20 7.60
N SER A 178 -7.63 11.97 6.83
CA SER A 178 -7.08 12.74 5.72
C SER A 178 -7.21 14.23 6.01
N VAL A 179 -6.17 14.98 5.65
CA VAL A 179 -6.14 16.45 5.78
C VAL A 179 -5.57 17.04 4.51
N LEU A 180 -5.98 18.27 4.18
CA LEU A 180 -5.35 19.04 3.12
C LEU A 180 -4.11 19.73 3.70
N ILE A 181 -2.95 19.52 3.06
CA ILE A 181 -1.70 20.17 3.44
C ILE A 181 -1.18 21.09 2.34
N ASP A 182 -0.42 22.11 2.74
CA ASP A 182 0.48 22.81 1.84
C ASP A 182 1.72 21.93 1.60
N PRO A 183 2.01 21.50 0.36
CA PRO A 183 3.12 20.60 0.10
C PRO A 183 4.51 21.24 0.30
N THR A 184 4.58 22.56 0.50
CA THR A 184 5.84 23.26 0.79
C THR A 184 6.13 23.28 2.29
N THR A 185 5.12 23.56 3.12
CA THR A 185 5.30 23.65 4.59
C THR A 185 4.98 22.35 5.32
N ASN A 186 4.21 21.44 4.71
CA ASN A 186 3.62 20.24 5.31
C ASN A 186 2.68 20.54 6.50
N GLU A 187 2.16 21.77 6.56
CA GLU A 187 1.15 22.20 7.53
C GLU A 187 -0.25 22.14 6.90
N LEU A 188 -1.30 22.32 7.71
CA LEU A 188 -2.67 22.34 7.22
C LEU A 188 -2.83 23.47 6.18
N ALA A 189 -3.28 23.11 4.99
CA ALA A 189 -3.52 24.07 3.93
C ALA A 189 -4.58 25.09 4.36
N THR A 190 -4.35 26.35 4.03
CA THR A 190 -5.37 27.39 4.13
C THR A 190 -5.96 27.67 2.75
N PRO A 191 -7.11 28.36 2.64
CA PRO A 191 -7.65 28.79 1.35
C PRO A 191 -6.70 29.63 0.50
N LEU A 192 -5.67 30.24 1.12
CA LEU A 192 -4.65 31.05 0.46
C LEU A 192 -3.51 30.20 -0.12
N CYS A 193 -3.41 28.92 0.23
CA CYS A 193 -2.41 28.02 -0.33
C CYS A 193 -2.64 27.81 -1.84
N PRO A 194 -1.65 28.08 -2.70
CA PRO A 194 -1.79 27.96 -4.15
C PRO A 194 -1.92 26.50 -4.60
N VAL A 195 -1.38 25.57 -3.82
CA VAL A 195 -1.49 24.13 -4.03
C VAL A 195 -1.89 23.51 -2.71
N GLN A 196 -2.92 22.67 -2.74
CA GLN A 196 -3.35 21.88 -1.60
C GLN A 196 -3.28 20.41 -2.01
N ARG A 197 -2.76 19.56 -1.12
CA ARG A 197 -2.66 18.13 -1.36
C ARG A 197 -3.34 17.39 -0.22
N GLU A 198 -4.26 16.49 -0.56
CA GLU A 198 -4.81 15.56 0.42
C GLU A 198 -3.72 14.55 0.81
N GLU A 199 -3.47 14.43 2.11
CA GLU A 199 -2.54 13.48 2.68
C GLU A 199 -3.20 12.65 3.77
N PHE A 200 -2.72 11.42 3.94
CA PHE A 200 -3.25 10.46 4.91
C PHE A 200 -2.29 10.30 6.08
N TYR A 201 -2.83 10.42 7.29
CA TYR A 201 -2.06 10.29 8.52
C TYR A 201 -2.68 9.21 9.41
N ILE A 202 -1.83 8.53 10.16
CA ILE A 202 -2.31 7.79 11.33
C ILE A 202 -2.95 8.81 12.26
N LYS A 203 -4.13 8.49 12.80
CA LYS A 203 -4.85 9.38 13.69
C LYS A 203 -3.93 9.90 14.80
N ASP A 204 -4.01 11.21 15.05
CA ASP A 204 -3.22 11.96 16.03
C ASP A 204 -1.76 12.23 15.63
N THR A 205 -1.34 11.87 14.40
CA THR A 205 -0.02 12.23 13.85
C THR A 205 -0.08 13.28 12.73
N GLN A 206 -1.26 13.77 12.39
CA GLN A 206 -1.45 14.83 11.38
C GLN A 206 -0.94 16.20 11.88
N PRO A 207 -0.51 17.10 10.97
CA PRO A 207 -0.22 18.47 11.34
C PRO A 207 -1.44 19.15 11.94
N THR A 208 -1.22 20.01 12.93
CA THR A 208 -2.27 20.77 13.63
C THR A 208 -2.20 22.27 13.39
N LYS A 209 -1.05 22.75 12.90
CA LYS A 209 -0.84 24.16 12.58
C LYS A 209 -1.33 24.47 11.16
N PRO A 210 -1.96 25.64 10.93
CA PRO A 210 -2.23 26.13 9.59
C PRO A 210 -0.94 26.58 8.91
N CYS A 211 -0.94 26.60 7.57
CA CYS A 211 0.18 27.05 6.76
C CYS A 211 0.55 28.50 7.06
N GLU A 212 1.67 28.72 7.74
CA GLU A 212 2.12 30.07 8.12
C GLU A 212 2.60 30.87 6.90
N LYS A 213 3.09 30.18 5.86
CA LYS A 213 3.68 30.80 4.66
C LYS A 213 2.67 31.58 3.81
N HIS A 214 1.47 31.04 3.64
CA HIS A 214 0.42 31.67 2.81
C HIS A 214 -0.62 32.41 3.66
N GLY A 215 -0.51 32.34 4.98
CA GLY A 215 -1.38 33.00 5.94
C GLY A 215 -2.68 32.26 6.19
N VAL A 216 -3.36 32.62 7.27
CA VAL A 216 -4.73 32.21 7.58
C VAL A 216 -5.64 33.36 7.18
N PRO A 217 -6.72 33.14 6.41
CA PRO A 217 -7.71 34.19 6.20
C PRO A 217 -8.21 34.70 7.56
N ASP A 218 -8.38 36.02 7.69
CA ASP A 218 -9.17 36.58 8.78
C ASP A 218 -10.60 36.06 8.59
N LEU A 219 -10.94 34.97 9.27
CA LEU A 219 -12.32 34.52 9.36
C LEU A 219 -13.00 35.49 10.33
N GLU A 220 -13.83 36.39 9.79
CA GLU A 220 -14.85 37.03 10.62
C GLU A 220 -15.62 35.92 11.36
N PRO A 221 -15.95 36.08 12.65
CA PRO A 221 -16.69 35.07 13.39
C PRO A 221 -17.96 34.75 12.62
N VAL A 222 -18.10 33.52 12.15
CA VAL A 222 -19.39 33.03 11.65
C VAL A 222 -20.31 33.04 12.86
N GLU A 223 -21.30 33.93 12.86
CA GLU A 223 -22.34 33.92 13.88
C GLU A 223 -22.91 32.49 13.93
N PRO A 224 -23.02 31.88 15.13
CA PRO A 224 -23.56 30.54 15.23
C PRO A 224 -24.96 30.54 14.61
N GLU A 225 -25.21 29.62 13.66
CA GLU A 225 -26.56 29.37 13.20
C GLU A 225 -27.44 29.09 14.43
N PRO A 226 -28.61 29.73 14.55
CA PRO A 226 -29.49 29.49 15.68
C PRO A 226 -29.79 27.99 15.75
N GLU A 227 -29.68 27.42 16.96
CA GLU A 227 -30.02 26.02 17.23
C GLU A 227 -31.37 25.71 16.59
N ARG A 228 -31.35 24.82 15.59
CA ARG A 228 -32.57 24.35 14.96
C ARG A 228 -33.30 23.53 16.02
N GLU A 229 -34.45 24.02 16.47
CA GLU A 229 -35.30 23.31 17.42
C GLU A 229 -35.49 21.86 16.95
N PRO A 230 -35.37 20.87 17.85
CA PRO A 230 -35.59 19.48 17.49
C PRO A 230 -37.00 19.33 16.91
N GLU A 231 -37.11 18.70 15.73
CA GLU A 231 -38.41 18.35 15.16
C GLU A 231 -39.23 17.54 16.17
N PRO A 232 -40.53 17.83 16.35
CA PRO A 232 -41.37 17.10 17.28
C PRO A 232 -41.44 15.62 16.88
N GLU A 233 -41.31 14.75 17.89
CA GLU A 233 -41.37 13.31 17.74
C GLU A 233 -42.65 12.88 17.00
N PRO A 234 -42.58 11.97 16.01
CA PRO A 234 -43.77 11.51 15.30
C PRO A 234 -44.74 10.80 16.26
N ALA A 235 -46.02 11.14 16.16
CA ALA A 235 -47.07 10.60 17.00
C ALA A 235 -47.13 9.06 16.94
N PRO A 236 -47.40 8.38 18.07
CA PRO A 236 -47.45 6.93 18.11
C PRO A 236 -48.59 6.39 17.21
N PRO A 237 -48.40 5.24 16.55
CA PRO A 237 -49.41 4.66 15.68
C PRO A 237 -50.65 4.24 16.49
N LEU A 238 -51.82 4.46 15.90
CA LEU A 238 -53.10 4.08 16.48
C LEU A 238 -53.21 2.55 16.63
N PRO A 239 -53.81 2.05 17.72
CA PRO A 239 -53.94 0.62 17.96
C PRO A 239 -54.90 -0.03 16.95
N GLN A 240 -54.51 -1.21 16.46
CA GLN A 240 -55.39 -2.15 15.76
C GLN A 240 -56.06 -3.11 16.74
#